data_AF-A0A350LM58-F1
#
_entry.id   AF-A0A350LM58-F1
#
_cell.length_a   1.000
_cell.length_b   1.000
_cell.length_c   1.000
_cell.angle_alpha   90.00
_cell.angle_beta   90.00
_cell.angle_gamma   90.00
#
_symmetry.space_group_name_H-M   'P 1'
#
loop_
_entity.id
_entity.type
_entity.pdbx_description
1 polymer ?
#
loop_
_entity_poly.entity_id
_entity_poly.type
_entity_poly.pdbx_seq_one_letter_code
_entity_poly.pdbx_strand_id
1 'polypeptide(L)'
;VSYNLKKLVEAGYMHHQRCEADRRAVRVRLTEKGRGISDVVAALFERHAAGLQERGVLGEDGLDQVTGALRRVERYWSDQIRYIY
;
A
#
# COMPACT_ATOMS: atom_id res chain seq x y z
N VAL A 1 -7.95 -0.10 -10.92
CA VAL A 1 -6.98 -1.13 -10.48
C VAL A 1 -7.55 -2.53 -10.74
N SER A 2 -7.47 -3.04 -11.97
CA SER A 2 -8.12 -4.31 -12.33
C SER A 2 -7.15 -5.50 -12.39
N TYR A 3 -5.91 -5.30 -12.84
CA TYR A 3 -4.96 -6.39 -13.06
C TYR A 3 -4.47 -7.03 -11.76
N ASN A 4 -3.93 -6.24 -10.83
CA ASN A 4 -3.43 -6.75 -9.55
C ASN A 4 -4.56 -7.38 -8.73
N LEU A 5 -5.73 -6.76 -8.72
CA LEU A 5 -6.90 -7.29 -8.01
C LEU A 5 -7.33 -8.65 -8.59
N LYS A 6 -7.40 -8.76 -9.92
CA LYS A 6 -7.71 -10.04 -10.59
C LYS A 6 -6.71 -11.12 -10.18
N LYS A 7 -5.41 -10.82 -10.15
CA LYS A 7 -4.39 -11.78 -9.71
C LYS A 7 -4.52 -12.19 -8.24
N LEU A 8 -4.83 -11.24 -7.35
CA LEU A 8 -5.06 -11.54 -5.94
C LEU A 8 -6.32 -12.39 -5.71
N VAL A 9 -7.35 -12.19 -6.52
CA VAL A 9 -8.56 -13.03 -6.52
C VAL A 9 -8.24 -14.43 -7.05
N GLU A 10 -7.56 -14.54 -8.19
CA GLU A 10 -7.13 -15.82 -8.80
C GLU A 10 -6.25 -16.64 -7.83
N ALA A 11 -5.36 -15.99 -7.09
CA ALA A 11 -4.50 -16.63 -6.09
C ALA A 11 -5.19 -16.92 -4.73
N GLY A 12 -6.47 -16.54 -4.58
CA GLY A 12 -7.29 -16.81 -3.39
C GLY A 12 -7.02 -15.89 -2.19
N TYR A 13 -6.39 -14.74 -2.39
CA TYR A 13 -6.14 -13.76 -1.33
C TYR A 13 -7.29 -12.76 -1.14
N MET A 14 -8.11 -12.55 -2.17
CA MET A 14 -9.19 -11.57 -2.16
C MET A 14 -10.52 -12.18 -2.60
N HIS A 15 -11.59 -11.82 -1.90
CA HIS A 15 -12.96 -11.98 -2.39
C HIS A 15 -13.31 -10.78 -3.26
N HIS A 16 -14.00 -11.04 -4.38
CA HIS A 16 -14.50 -10.03 -5.30
C HIS A 16 -15.94 -10.38 -5.68
N GLN A 17 -16.89 -9.59 -5.19
CA GLN A 17 -18.32 -9.82 -5.40
C GLN A 17 -19.00 -8.54 -5.90
N ARG A 18 -19.89 -8.68 -6.89
CA ARG A 18 -20.75 -7.56 -7.32
C ARG A 18 -21.76 -7.24 -6.22
N CYS A 19 -22.06 -5.97 -6.01
CA CYS A 19 -23.12 -5.57 -5.10
C CYS A 19 -24.49 -5.84 -5.76
N GLU A 20 -25.40 -6.50 -5.04
CA GLU A 20 -26.76 -6.77 -5.53
C GLU A 20 -27.59 -5.49 -5.66
N ALA A 21 -27.45 -4.56 -4.71
CA ALA A 21 -28.19 -3.28 -4.70
C ALA A 21 -27.70 -2.27 -5.75
N ASP A 22 -26.43 -2.35 -6.16
CA ASP A 22 -25.86 -1.50 -7.21
C ASP A 22 -24.88 -2.31 -8.06
N ARG A 23 -25.29 -2.62 -9.29
CA ARG A 23 -24.50 -3.39 -10.25
C ARG A 23 -23.23 -2.70 -10.73
N ARG A 24 -23.06 -1.40 -10.44
CA ARG A 24 -21.85 -0.61 -10.72
C ARG A 24 -20.82 -0.74 -9.60
N ALA A 25 -21.23 -1.19 -8.41
CA ALA A 25 -20.35 -1.34 -7.27
C ALA A 25 -19.84 -2.79 -7.11
N VAL A 26 -18.62 -2.89 -6.61
CA VAL A 26 -17.97 -4.16 -6.28
C VAL A 26 -17.48 -4.09 -4.84
N ARG A 27 -17.76 -5.14 -4.06
CA ARG A 27 -17.19 -5.32 -2.74
C ARG A 27 -15.95 -6.20 -2.83
N VAL A 28 -14.85 -5.69 -2.31
CA VAL A 28 -13.59 -6.42 -2.15
C VAL A 28 -13.30 -6.60 -0.68
N ARG A 29 -12.81 -7.78 -0.29
CA ARG A 29 -12.37 -8.07 1.08
C ARG A 29 -11.28 -9.14 1.07
N LEU A 30 -10.40 -9.11 2.07
CA LEU A 30 -9.42 -10.17 2.25
C LEU A 30 -10.12 -11.49 2.55
N THR A 31 -9.61 -12.57 1.95
CA THR A 31 -9.87 -13.92 2.44
C THR A 31 -9.10 -14.16 3.73
N GLU A 32 -9.28 -15.30 4.37
CA GLU A 32 -8.44 -15.70 5.50
C GLU A 32 -6.97 -15.83 5.09
N LYS A 33 -6.70 -16.47 3.94
CA LYS A 33 -5.35 -16.53 3.34
C LYS A 33 -4.78 -15.13 3.08
N GLY A 34 -5.62 -14.21 2.60
CA GLY A 34 -5.24 -12.81 2.40
C GLY A 34 -4.85 -12.10 3.69
N ARG A 35 -5.61 -12.31 4.78
CA ARG A 35 -5.27 -11.79 6.10
C ARG A 35 -3.94 -12.36 6.59
N GLY A 36 -3.72 -13.67 6.47
CA GLY A 36 -2.45 -14.28 6.88
C GLY A 36 -1.22 -13.67 6.21
N ILE A 37 -1.27 -13.42 4.89
CA ILE A 37 -0.16 -12.72 4.21
C ILE A 37 -0.06 -11.26 4.66
N SER A 38 -1.18 -10.57 4.85
CA SER A 38 -1.18 -9.20 5.38
C SER A 38 -0.47 -9.12 6.74
N ASP A 39 -0.73 -10.08 7.64
CA ASP A 39 -0.13 -10.13 8.97
C ASP A 39 1.38 -10.42 8.90
N VAL A 40 1.80 -11.34 8.02
CA VAL A 40 3.22 -11.64 7.78
C VAL A 40 3.97 -10.40 7.27
N VAL A 41 3.36 -9.68 6.32
CA VAL A 41 3.93 -8.45 5.75
C VAL A 41 3.99 -7.35 6.81
N ALA A 42 2.94 -7.20 7.63
CA ALA A 42 2.95 -6.24 8.73
C ALA A 42 4.07 -6.54 9.73
N ALA A 43 4.19 -7.79 10.18
CA ALA A 43 5.25 -8.21 11.11
C ALA A 43 6.67 -8.04 10.52
N LEU A 44 6.83 -8.23 9.20
CA LEU A 44 8.09 -7.92 8.50
C LEU A 44 8.43 -6.43 8.60
N PHE A 45 7.48 -5.55 8.32
CA PHE A 45 7.69 -4.11 8.40
C PHE A 45 7.97 -3.62 9.82
N GLU A 46 7.27 -4.15 10.83
CA GLU A 46 7.54 -3.84 12.23
C GLU A 46 8.99 -4.18 12.62
N ARG A 47 9.47 -5.37 12.24
CA ARG A 47 10.86 -5.77 12.48
C ARG A 47 11.86 -4.86 11.77
N HIS A 48 11.56 -4.44 10.54
CA HIS A 48 12.40 -3.52 9.80
C HIS A 48 12.44 -2.14 10.46
N ALA A 49 11.28 -1.63 10.91
CA ALA A 49 11.20 -0.35 11.62
C ALA A 49 12.03 -0.38 12.91
N ALA A 50 11.86 -1.42 13.73
CA ALA A 50 12.66 -1.62 14.94
C ALA A 50 14.16 -1.69 14.63
N GLY A 51 14.56 -2.50 13.63
CA GLY A 51 15.96 -2.63 13.25
C GLY A 51 16.60 -1.34 12.69
N LEU A 52 15.82 -0.50 12.01
CA LEU A 52 16.28 0.82 11.54
C LEU A 52 16.51 1.78 12.71
N GLN A 53 15.62 1.75 13.71
CA GLN A 53 15.72 2.56 14.92
C GLN A 53 16.91 2.13 15.79
N GLU A 54 17.05 0.83 16.06
CA GLU A 54 18.15 0.26 16.87
C GLU A 54 19.54 0.59 16.29
N ARG A 55 19.64 0.59 14.96
CA ARG A 55 20.91 0.88 14.25
C ARG A 55 21.17 2.38 14.05
N GLY A 56 20.24 3.24 14.49
CA GLY A 56 20.34 4.69 14.31
C GLY A 56 20.45 5.12 12.84
N VAL A 57 19.88 4.32 11.92
CA VAL A 57 19.96 4.59 10.47
C VAL A 57 19.27 5.90 10.11
N LEU A 58 18.22 6.23 10.87
CA LEU A 58 17.50 7.49 10.81
C LEU A 58 17.56 8.10 12.22
N GLY A 59 17.88 9.39 12.31
CA GLY A 59 17.74 10.13 13.57
C GLY A 59 16.26 10.21 14.00
N GLU A 60 15.99 10.76 15.19
CA GLU A 60 14.62 10.84 15.76
C GLU A 60 13.60 11.44 14.78
N ASP A 61 14.00 12.46 14.00
CA ASP A 61 13.15 13.11 12.98
C ASP A 61 13.38 12.58 11.54
N GLY A 62 14.24 11.57 11.36
CA GLY A 62 14.72 11.15 10.05
C GLY A 62 13.60 10.63 9.13
N LEU A 63 12.65 9.88 9.68
CA LEU A 63 11.48 9.40 8.93
C LEU A 63 10.58 10.55 8.45
N ASP A 64 10.35 11.55 9.29
CA ASP A 64 9.52 12.71 8.96
C ASP A 64 10.19 13.58 7.89
N GLN A 65 11.51 13.77 7.99
CA GLN A 65 12.27 14.50 6.98
C GLN A 65 12.25 13.78 5.63
N VAL A 66 12.47 12.47 5.60
CA VAL A 66 12.42 11.65 4.37
C VAL A 66 11.02 11.67 3.77
N THR A 67 9.99 11.46 4.59
CA THR A 67 8.59 11.50 4.14
C THR A 67 8.22 12.86 3.56
N GLY A 68 8.64 13.94 4.23
CA GLY A 68 8.46 15.31 3.75
C GLY A 68 9.17 15.56 2.42
N ALA A 69 10.41 15.08 2.26
CA ALA A 69 11.16 15.20 1.01
C ALA A 69 10.48 14.43 -0.14
N LEU A 70 10.07 13.18 0.08
CA LEU A 70 9.37 12.37 -0.92
C LEU A 70 8.05 13.02 -1.36
N ARG A 71 7.25 13.57 -0.43
CA ARG A 71 6.01 14.29 -0.76
C ARG A 71 6.26 15.53 -1.63
N ARG A 72 7.35 16.27 -1.38
CA ARG A 72 7.72 17.42 -2.22
C ARG A 72 8.10 16.97 -3.64
N VAL A 73 8.86 15.90 -3.75
CA VAL A 73 9.24 15.30 -5.04
C VAL A 73 8.02 14.80 -5.80
N GLU A 74 7.11 14.09 -5.14
CA GLU A 74 5.83 13.63 -5.69
C GLU A 74 4.99 14.79 -6.22
N ARG A 75 4.85 15.87 -5.44
CA ARG A 75 4.12 17.07 -5.86
C ARG A 75 4.75 17.70 -7.09
N TYR A 76 6.07 17.91 -7.08
CA TYR A 76 6.79 18.49 -8.21
C TYR A 76 6.56 17.70 -9.50
N TRP A 77 6.74 16.38 -9.48
CA TRP A 77 6.50 15.54 -10.67
C TRP A 77 5.03 15.51 -11.09
N SER A 78 4.09 15.47 -10.14
CA SER A 78 2.66 15.52 -10.45
C SER A 78 2.26 16.83 -11.13
N ASP A 79 2.84 17.95 -10.71
CA ASP A 79 2.60 19.26 -11.31
C ASP A 79 3.22 19.36 -12.71
N GLN A 80 4.38 18.74 -12.94
CA GLN A 80 4.99 18.66 -14.28
C GLN A 80 4.15 17.79 -15.23
N ILE A 81 3.65 16.63 -14.78
CA ILE A 81 2.82 15.73 -15.60
C ILE A 81 1.53 16.42 -16.07
N ARG A 82 0.94 17.31 -15.26
CA ARG A 82 -0.25 18.08 -15.66
C ARG A 82 0.03 19.14 -16.73
N TYR A 83 1.28 19.57 -16.89
CA TYR A 83 1.66 20.59 -17.87
C TYR A 83 2.03 20.01 -19.25
N ILE A 84 2.23 18.69 -19.32
CA ILE A 84 2.55 17.95 -20.56
C ILE A 84 1.27 17.47 -21.28
N TYR A 85 0.08 17.89 -20.82
CA TYR A 85 -1.23 17.54 -21.38
C TYR A 85 -2.11 18.77 -21.56
#